data_AF-A0A554J1H2-F1
#
_entry.id   AF-A0A554J1H2-F1
#
_cell.length_a   1.000
_cell.length_b   1.000
_cell.length_c   1.000
_cell.angle_alpha   90.00
_cell.angle_beta   90.00
_cell.angle_gamma   90.00
#
_symmetry.space_group_name_H-M   'P 1'
#
loop_
_entity.id
_entity.type
_entity.pdbx_description
1 polymer ?
#
loop_
_entity_poly.entity_id
_entity_poly.type
_entity_poly.pdbx_seq_one_letter_code
_entity_poly.pdbx_strand_id
1 'polypeptide(L)' 'MLCILAAYFLLANEFVQSRDILYHVMNALGSLSLSLDLARKRAWPALGLQIVFILIALSTVCRYVLV' A
#
# COMPACT_ATOMS: atom_id res chain seq x y z
N MET A 1 9.65 -9.31 -5.68
CA MET A 1 8.68 -9.79 -6.70
C MET A 1 7.64 -10.74 -6.12
N LEU A 2 8.06 -11.82 -5.45
CA LEU A 2 7.14 -12.83 -4.86
C LEU A 2 6.03 -12.25 -3.97
N CYS A 3 6.33 -11.28 -3.11
CA CYS A 3 5.33 -10.69 -2.21
C CYS A 3 4.25 -9.87 -2.95
N ILE A 4 4.59 -9.25 -4.08
CA ILE A 4 3.64 -8.49 -4.90
C ILE A 4 2.68 -9.45 -5.62
N LEU A 5 3.22 -10.57 -6.13
CA LEU A 5 2.42 -11.64 -6.74
C LEU A 5 1.47 -12.29 -5.73
N ALA A 6 1.95 -12.56 -4.51
CA ALA A 6 1.11 -13.08 -3.43
C ALA A 6 -0.02 -12.10 -3.06
N ALA A 7 0.30 -10.80 -2.95
CA ALA A 7 -0.70 -9.77 -2.68
C ALA A 7 -1.74 -9.67 -3.80
N TYR A 8 -1.32 -9.74 -5.07
CA TYR A 8 -2.22 -9.76 -6.21
C TYR A 8 -3.12 -11.00 -6.20
N PHE A 9 -2.57 -12.18 -5.90
CA PHE A 9 -3.34 -13.41 -5.78
C PHE A 9 -4.39 -13.34 -4.67
N LEU A 10 -4.02 -12.82 -3.49
CA LEU A 10 -4.93 -12.63 -2.36
C LEU A 10 -6.08 -11.68 -2.68
N LEU A 11 -5.78 -10.59 -3.40
CA LEU A 11 -6.79 -9.61 -3.84
C LEU A 11 -7.69 -10.19 -4.94
N ALA A 12 -7.10 -10.87 -5.93
CA ALA A 12 -7.82 -11.40 -7.10
C ALA A 12 -8.77 -12.56 -6.75
N ASN A 13 -8.47 -13.32 -5.70
CA ASN A 13 -9.34 -14.40 -5.21
C ASN A 13 -10.27 -13.94 -4.07
N GLU A 14 -10.37 -12.63 -3.81
CA GLU A 14 -11.18 -12.03 -2.73
C GLU A 14 -10.89 -12.55 -1.31
N PHE A 15 -9.73 -13.18 -1.08
CA PHE A 15 -9.29 -13.53 0.28
C PHE A 15 -9.03 -12.30 1.14
N VAL A 16 -8.70 -11.18 0.49
CA VAL A 16 -8.56 -9.86 1.11
C VAL A 16 -9.35 -8.89 0.26
N GLN A 17 -10.30 -8.18 0.86
CA GLN A 17 -11.09 -7.17 0.15
C GLN A 17 -10.39 -5.82 0.22
N SER A 18 -10.52 -5.02 -0.84
CA SER A 18 -10.08 -3.62 -0.87
C SER A 18 -10.79 -2.72 0.15
N ARG A 19 -11.72 -3.27 0.93
CA ARG A 19 -12.40 -2.61 2.05
C ARG A 19 -11.80 -2.97 3.40
N ASP A 20 -10.93 -3.96 3.47
CA ASP A 20 -10.37 -4.41 4.74
C ASP A 20 -9.33 -3.42 5.24
N ILE A 21 -9.46 -2.99 6.49
CA ILE A 21 -8.50 -2.11 7.16
C ILE A 21 -7.10 -2.72 7.12
N LEU A 22 -7.01 -4.05 7.31
CA LEU A 22 -5.75 -4.79 7.27
C LEU A 22 -5.04 -4.65 5.91
N TYR A 23 -5.78 -4.66 4.80
CA TYR A 23 -5.23 -4.41 3.47
C TYR A 23 -4.56 -3.04 3.39
N HIS A 24 -5.25 -1.99 3.83
CA HIS A 24 -4.72 -0.63 3.79
C HIS A 24 -3.52 -0.43 4.73
N VAL A 25 -3.54 -1.04 5.92
CA VAL A 25 -2.39 -1.02 6.84
C VAL A 25 -1.17 -1.69 6.20
N MET A 26 -1.35 -2.87 5.61
CA MET A 26 -0.27 -3.57 4.90
C MET A 26 0.25 -2.74 3.71
N ASN A 27 -0.64 -2.10 2.97
CA ASN A 27 -0.29 -1.28 1.81
C ASN A 27 0.48 -0.01 2.23
N ALA A 28 0.12 0.61 3.36
CA ALA A 28 0.85 1.74 3.93
C ALA A 28 2.26 1.34 4.36
N LEU A 29 2.41 0.22 5.09
CA LEU A 29 3.72 -0.28 5.54
C LEU A 29 4.63 -0.69 4.36
N GLY A 30 4.07 -1.39 3.37
CA GLY A 30 4.78 -1.75 2.14
C GLY A 30 5.22 -0.50 1.37
N SER A 31 4.35 0.51 1.28
CA SER A 31 4.65 1.76 0.58
C SER A 31 5.71 2.60 1.29
N LEU A 32 5.69 2.65 2.63
CA LEU A 32 6.74 3.26 3.45
C LEU A 32 8.10 2.59 3.23
N SER A 33 8.13 1.26 3.28
CA SER A 33 9.36 0.48 3.10
C SER A 33 9.97 0.69 1.71
N LEU A 34 9.13 0.67 0.67
CA LEU A 34 9.54 0.93 -0.70
C LEU A 34 9.99 2.39 -0.92
N SER A 35 9.34 3.36 -0.27
CA SER A 35 9.74 4.77 -0.37
C SER A 35 11.18 4.99 0.11
N LEU A 36 11.60 4.31 1.18
CA LEU A 36 12.98 4.40 1.68
C LEU A 36 14.00 3.84 0.69
N ASP A 37 13.70 2.71 0.04
CA ASP A 37 14.57 2.12 -0.99
C ASP A 37 14.63 2.99 -2.26
N LEU A 38 13.48 3.51 -2.71
CA LEU A 38 13.38 4.38 -3.88
C LEU A 38 14.07 5.73 -3.67
N ALA A 39 14.03 6.26 -2.44
CA ALA A 39 14.77 7.47 -2.07
C ALA A 39 16.28 7.27 -2.23
N ARG A 40 16.81 6.13 -1.76
CA ARG A 40 18.23 5.76 -1.90
C ARG A 40 18.62 5.64 -3.37
N LYS A 41 17.74 5.08 -4.20
CA LYS A 41 17.94 4.91 -5.66
C LYS A 41 17.66 6.18 -6.46
N ARG A 42 17.26 7.29 -5.82
CA ARG A 42 16.84 8.55 -6.48
C ARG A 42 15.77 8.35 -7.55
N ALA A 43 14.92 7.34 -7.37
CA ALA A 43 13.83 7.03 -8.27
C ALA A 43 12.59 7.89 -7.94
N TRP A 44 12.72 9.20 -8.17
CA TRP A 44 11.72 10.21 -7.79
C TRP A 44 10.30 9.93 -8.33
N PRO A 45 10.09 9.47 -9.58
CA PRO A 45 8.74 9.18 -10.08
C PRO A 45 8.05 8.08 -9.28
N ALA A 46 8.79 6.99 -9.01
CA ALA A 46 8.29 5.87 -8.24
C ALA A 46 8.05 6.27 -6.76
N LEU A 47 8.91 7.12 -6.21
CA LEU A 47 8.74 7.64 -4.86
C LEU A 47 7.47 8.49 -4.72
N GLY A 48 7.17 9.33 -5.71
CA GLY A 48 5.92 10.10 -5.77
C GLY A 48 4.69 9.18 -5.78
N LEU A 49 4.73 8.09 -6.54
CA LEU A 49 3.65 7.10 -6.57
C LEU A 49 3.41 6.46 -5.19
N GLN A 50 4.49 6.09 -4.48
CA GLN A 50 4.37 5.51 -3.15
C GLN A 50 3.77 6.48 -2.13
N ILE A 51 4.08 7.78 -2.23
CA ILE A 51 3.46 8.81 -1.38
C ILE A 51 1.96 8.87 -1.63
N VAL A 52 1.51 8.83 -2.89
CA VAL A 52 0.08 8.80 -3.23
C VAL A 52 -0.60 7.56 -2.64
N PHE A 53 0.01 6.38 -2.72
CA PHE A 53 -0.53 5.17 -2.11
C PHE A 53 -0.61 5.24 -0.58
N ILE A 54 0.37 5.85 0.08
CA ILE A 54 0.32 6.09 1.53
C ILE A 54 -0.87 6.98 1.88
N LEU A 55 -1.11 8.07 1.13
CA LEU A 55 -2.24 8.97 1.36
C LEU A 55 -3.60 8.28 1.15
N ILE A 56 -3.73 7.43 0.12
CA ILE A 56 -4.95 6.64 -0.12
C ILE A 56 -5.18 5.66 1.02
N ALA A 57 -4.13 4.95 1.46
CA ALA A 57 -4.24 4.01 2.57
C ALA A 57 -4.65 4.72 3.87
N LEU A 58 -4.01 5.85 4.21
CA LEU A 58 -4.33 6.64 5.41
C LEU A 58 -5.76 7.20 5.36
N SER A 59 -6.17 7.79 4.23
CA SER A 59 -7.53 8.34 4.09
C SER A 59 -8.60 7.26 4.24
N THR A 60 -8.34 6.05 3.73
CA THR A 60 -9.28 4.94 3.82
C THR A 60 -9.34 4.38 5.24
N VAL A 61 -8.21 4.18 5.91
CA VAL A 61 -8.18 3.78 7.33
C VAL A 61 -8.88 4.82 8.20
N CYS A 62 -8.61 6.11 7.99
CA CYS A 62 -9.25 7.20 8.72
C CYS A 62 -10.78 7.18 8.56
N ARG A 63 -11.25 6.97 7.32
CA ARG A 63 -12.69 6.81 7.03
C ARG A 63 -13.32 5.62 7.75
N TYR A 64 -12.63 4.49 7.83
CA TYR A 64 -13.15 3.29 8.51
C TYR A 64 -13.09 3.37 10.04
N VAL A 65 -12.21 4.21 10.60
CA VAL A 65 -12.11 4.38 12.06
C VAL A 65 -13.09 5.45 12.58
N LEU A 66 -13.40 6.47 11.77
CA LEU A 66 -14.29 7.58 12.15
C LEU A 66 -15.78 7.36 11.81
N VAL A 67 -16.12 6.31 11.07
CA VAL A 67 -17.50 5.94 10.66
C VAL A 67 -17.86 4.60 11.27
#